data_AF-A0A5C3MMT3-F1
#
_entry.id   AF-A0A5C3MMT3-F1
#
_cell.length_a   1.000
_cell.length_b   1.000
_cell.length_c   1.000
_cell.angle_alpha   90.00
_cell.angle_beta   90.00
_cell.angle_gamma   90.00
#
_symmetry.space_group_name_H-M   'P 1'
#
loop_
_entity.id
_entity.type
_entity.pdbx_description
1 polymer ?
#
loop_
_entity_poly.entity_id
_entity_poly.type
_entity_poly.pdbx_seq_one_letter_code
_entity_poly.pdbx_strand_id
1 'polypeptide(L)'
;MKVRWSSTYMMLNRAYELQDHISKFIMELGRTAKDSATAVKLYSLAPTQEEWKQVKLFQKILGDADRSQQRFSSETAPALHLGIPALEELHAAWIDRQVKTGYKRFNRSLQAGLDKIAEYYDKTGDNDAYVFSISTSTILSASCVASICFLSLGANEAYGPLPAALVKGIAMRG
;
A
#
# COMPACT_ATOMS: atom_id res chain seq x y z
N MET A 1 14.17 -13.89 13.72
CA MET A 1 14.50 -12.82 12.75
C MET A 1 13.35 -11.84 12.67
N LYS A 2 13.58 -10.53 12.83
CA LYS A 2 12.53 -9.51 12.65
C LYS A 2 12.25 -9.39 11.15
N VAL A 3 11.06 -9.81 10.71
CA VAL A 3 10.64 -9.65 9.31
C VAL A 3 10.63 -8.15 9.00
N ARG A 4 11.29 -7.73 7.92
CA ARG A 4 11.33 -6.32 7.49
C ARG A 4 10.33 -6.12 6.36
N TRP A 5 9.09 -5.77 6.71
CA TRP A 5 7.94 -5.71 5.79
C TRP A 5 8.09 -4.62 4.70
N SER A 6 9.06 -3.71 4.84
CA SER A 6 9.33 -2.60 3.89
C SER A 6 10.64 -2.74 3.12
N SER A 7 11.29 -3.91 3.12
CA SER A 7 12.63 -4.11 2.53
C SER A 7 12.69 -3.69 1.05
N THR A 8 11.73 -4.13 0.25
CA THR A 8 11.64 -3.79 -1.18
C THR A 8 11.43 -2.29 -1.39
N TYR A 9 10.57 -1.65 -0.60
CA TYR A 9 10.33 -0.20 -0.67
C TYR A 9 11.61 0.58 -0.37
N MET A 10 12.31 0.24 0.72
CA MET A 10 13.57 0.88 1.10
C MET A 10 14.68 0.65 0.08
N MET A 11 14.77 -0.56 -0.47
CA MET A 11 15.71 -0.87 -1.55
C MET A 11 15.45 -0.01 -2.80
N LEU A 12 14.19 0.13 -3.22
CA LEU A 12 13.85 0.94 -4.39
C LEU A 12 14.08 2.43 -4.15
N ASN A 13 13.76 2.95 -2.95
CA ASN A 13 14.09 4.32 -2.57
C ASN A 13 15.59 4.57 -2.70
N ARG A 14 16.40 3.66 -2.13
CA ARG A 14 17.85 3.79 -2.20
C ARG A 14 18.40 3.67 -3.62
N ALA A 15 17.88 2.74 -4.40
CA ALA A 15 18.30 2.55 -5.79
C ALA A 15 18.00 3.80 -6.64
N TYR A 16 16.83 4.42 -6.46
CA TYR A 16 16.44 5.61 -7.19
C TYR A 16 17.27 6.84 -6.78
N GLU A 17 17.54 7.03 -5.49
CA GLU A 17 18.46 8.08 -5.01
C GLU A 17 19.85 7.95 -5.63
N LEU A 18 20.30 6.73 -5.85
CA LEU A 18 21.61 6.40 -6.41
C LEU A 18 21.59 6.13 -7.92
N GLN A 19 20.52 6.49 -8.64
CA GLN A 19 20.35 6.10 -10.05
C GLN A 19 21.54 6.51 -10.93
N ASP A 20 22.08 7.71 -10.73
CA ASP A 20 23.23 8.21 -11.50
C ASP A 20 24.51 7.43 -11.18
N HIS A 21 24.68 7.04 -9.91
CA HIS A 21 25.81 6.21 -9.49
C HIS A 21 25.70 4.79 -10.03
N ILE A 22 24.50 4.22 -10.06
CA ILE A 22 24.23 2.90 -10.65
C ILE A 22 24.53 2.93 -12.15
N SER A 23 24.05 3.93 -12.87
CA SER A 23 24.35 4.09 -14.30
C SER A 23 25.85 4.24 -14.55
N LYS A 24 26.55 5.09 -13.80
CA LYS A 24 28.01 5.24 -13.91
C LYS A 24 28.74 3.93 -13.61
N PHE A 25 28.34 3.24 -12.54
CA PHE A 25 28.93 1.97 -12.15
C PHE A 25 28.81 0.92 -13.28
N ILE A 26 27.62 0.77 -13.87
CA ILE A 26 27.40 -0.17 -14.98
C ILE A 26 28.24 0.22 -16.21
N MET A 27 28.38 1.52 -16.50
CA MET A 27 29.22 2.01 -17.59
C MET A 27 30.71 1.70 -17.37
N GLU A 28 31.26 1.97 -16.18
CA GLU A 28 32.66 1.63 -15.90
C GLU A 28 32.89 0.12 -15.87
N LEU A 29 31.92 -0.66 -15.36
CA LEU A 29 32.00 -2.12 -15.35
C LEU A 29 32.03 -2.69 -16.77
N GLY A 30 31.26 -2.13 -17.70
CA GLY A 30 31.31 -2.49 -19.12
C GLY A 30 32.61 -2.06 -19.81
N ARG A 31 33.19 -0.91 -19.46
CA ARG A 31 34.48 -0.44 -20.01
C ARG A 31 35.65 -1.32 -19.58
N THR A 32 35.61 -1.83 -18.36
CA THR A 32 36.66 -2.70 -17.79
C THR A 32 36.50 -4.17 -18.18
N ALA A 33 35.46 -4.51 -18.95
CA ALA A 33 35.22 -5.88 -19.40
C ALA A 33 36.33 -6.38 -20.33
N LYS A 34 36.69 -7.65 -20.19
CA LYS A 34 37.78 -8.29 -20.95
C LYS A 34 37.46 -8.47 -22.44
N ASP A 35 36.18 -8.63 -22.76
CA ASP A 35 35.71 -8.89 -24.11
C ASP A 35 34.47 -8.04 -24.43
N SER A 36 34.31 -7.76 -25.74
CA SER A 36 33.22 -6.92 -26.23
C SER A 36 31.84 -7.52 -25.99
N ALA A 37 31.69 -8.85 -25.98
CA ALA A 37 30.39 -9.47 -25.79
C ALA A 37 29.89 -9.29 -24.35
N THR A 38 30.80 -9.40 -23.36
CA THR A 38 30.53 -9.11 -21.96
C THR A 38 30.20 -7.62 -21.76
N ALA A 39 30.96 -6.71 -22.36
CA ALA A 39 30.68 -5.27 -22.29
C ALA A 39 29.26 -4.91 -22.77
N VAL A 40 28.86 -5.45 -23.93
CA VAL A 40 27.50 -5.23 -24.48
C VAL A 40 26.42 -5.72 -23.51
N LYS A 41 26.59 -6.91 -22.92
CA LYS A 41 25.64 -7.44 -21.93
C LYS A 41 25.54 -6.53 -20.71
N LEU A 42 26.67 -6.06 -20.20
CA LEU A 42 26.70 -5.15 -19.04
C LEU A 42 26.00 -3.82 -19.34
N TYR A 43 26.24 -3.23 -20.50
CA TYR A 43 25.55 -2.00 -20.89
C TYR A 43 24.04 -2.20 -21.01
N SER A 44 23.59 -3.38 -21.46
CA SER A 44 22.15 -3.69 -21.53
C SER A 44 21.46 -3.80 -20.16
N LEU A 45 22.23 -3.92 -19.06
CA LEU A 45 21.69 -3.92 -17.69
C LEU A 45 21.44 -2.52 -17.14
N ALA A 46 21.94 -1.46 -17.80
CA ALA A 46 21.72 -0.10 -17.35
C ALA A 46 20.24 0.27 -17.51
N PRO A 47 19.51 0.61 -16.43
CA PRO A 47 18.11 0.95 -16.55
C PRO A 47 17.93 2.22 -17.38
N THR A 48 16.98 2.18 -18.30
CA THR A 48 16.59 3.31 -19.13
C THR A 48 15.86 4.38 -18.33
N GLN A 49 15.77 5.59 -18.89
CA GLN A 49 15.00 6.67 -18.26
C GLN A 49 13.52 6.31 -18.08
N GLU A 50 12.95 5.52 -18.99
CA GLU A 50 11.58 5.06 -18.86
C GLU A 50 11.45 4.04 -17.72
N GLU A 51 12.38 3.10 -17.57
CA GLU A 51 12.39 2.18 -16.44
C GLU A 51 12.53 2.90 -15.10
N TRP A 52 13.35 3.95 -15.00
CA TRP A 52 13.42 4.77 -13.80
C TRP A 52 12.10 5.48 -13.47
N LYS A 53 11.35 5.96 -14.48
CA LYS A 53 9.98 6.47 -14.26
C LYS A 53 9.07 5.37 -13.71
N GLN A 54 9.18 4.14 -14.21
CA GLN A 54 8.41 3.01 -13.69
C GLN A 54 8.79 2.67 -12.24
N VAL A 55 10.09 2.70 -11.90
CA VAL A 55 10.57 2.58 -10.51
C VAL A 55 9.94 3.65 -9.62
N LYS A 56 9.86 4.90 -10.09
CA LYS A 56 9.26 6.00 -9.32
C LYS A 56 7.77 5.79 -9.06
N LEU A 57 7.03 5.25 -10.03
CA LEU A 57 5.62 4.88 -9.85
C LEU A 57 5.48 3.72 -8.86
N PHE A 58 6.37 2.73 -8.93
CA PHE A 58 6.35 1.61 -8.01
C PHE A 58 6.65 2.02 -6.56
N GLN A 59 7.60 2.93 -6.35
CA GLN A 59 7.84 3.54 -5.03
C GLN A 59 6.58 4.18 -4.45
N LYS A 60 5.77 4.85 -5.27
CA LYS A 60 4.52 5.48 -4.80
C LYS A 60 3.51 4.43 -4.33
N ILE A 61 3.35 3.33 -5.07
CA ILE A 61 2.46 2.22 -4.69
C ILE A 61 2.91 1.60 -3.36
N LEU A 62 4.20 1.24 -3.26
CA LEU A 62 4.74 0.63 -2.05
C LEU A 62 4.76 1.59 -0.87
N GLY A 63 4.94 2.89 -1.12
CA GLY A 63 4.86 3.92 -0.10
C GLY A 63 3.47 4.03 0.52
N ASP A 64 2.39 3.76 -0.22
CA ASP A 64 1.05 3.70 0.37
C ASP A 64 0.92 2.52 1.34
N ALA A 65 1.39 1.34 0.94
CA ALA A 65 1.38 0.14 1.81
C ALA A 65 2.25 0.33 3.05
N ASP A 66 3.45 0.89 2.91
CA ASP A 66 4.34 1.20 4.02
C ASP A 66 3.67 2.16 5.01
N ARG A 67 3.11 3.28 4.53
CA ARG A 67 2.41 4.23 5.41
C ARG A 67 1.19 3.61 6.09
N SER A 68 0.40 2.82 5.37
CA SER A 68 -0.74 2.09 5.96
C SER A 68 -0.27 1.18 7.10
N GLN A 69 0.72 0.33 6.83
CA GLN A 69 1.27 -0.60 7.81
C GLN A 69 1.85 0.12 9.04
N GLN A 70 2.62 1.18 8.86
CA GLN A 70 3.24 1.90 9.97
C GLN A 70 2.22 2.48 10.96
N ARG A 71 1.02 2.85 10.50
CA ARG A 71 -0.03 3.44 11.36
C ARG A 71 -0.52 2.52 12.46
N PHE A 72 -0.54 1.21 12.22
CA PHE A 72 -1.01 0.23 13.20
C PHE A 72 0.12 -0.68 13.73
N SER A 73 1.37 -0.26 13.56
CA SER A 73 2.56 -1.06 13.95
C SER A 73 3.23 -0.61 15.24
N SER A 74 2.56 0.23 16.03
CA SER A 74 3.10 0.61 17.35
C SER A 74 3.08 -0.58 18.30
N GLU A 75 4.24 -0.90 18.86
CA GLU A 75 4.39 -1.88 19.94
C GLU A 75 4.23 -1.23 21.32
N THR A 76 4.24 0.11 21.40
CA THR A 76 4.28 0.87 22.66
C THR A 76 3.00 1.66 22.94
N ALA A 77 2.11 1.80 21.96
CA ALA A 77 0.84 2.50 22.09
C ALA A 77 -0.30 1.68 21.47
N PRO A 78 -1.54 1.79 21.99
CA PRO A 78 -2.69 1.11 21.39
C PRO A 78 -2.87 1.55 19.93
N ALA A 79 -2.74 0.60 19.00
CA ALA A 79 -2.81 0.89 17.55
C ALA A 79 -3.81 0.01 16.79
N LEU A 80 -4.47 -0.94 17.47
CA LEU A 80 -5.45 -1.84 16.85
C LEU A 80 -6.61 -1.07 16.20
N HIS A 81 -7.06 0.01 16.84
CA HIS A 81 -8.13 0.87 16.35
C HIS A 81 -7.80 1.60 15.03
N LEU A 82 -6.52 1.62 14.64
CA LEU A 82 -6.05 2.20 13.38
C LEU A 82 -5.96 1.18 12.26
N GLY A 83 -6.10 -0.12 12.54
CA GLY A 83 -5.95 -1.19 11.56
C GLY A 83 -6.96 -1.09 10.41
N ILE A 84 -8.25 -1.13 10.71
CA ILE A 84 -9.32 -1.00 9.69
C ILE A 84 -9.23 0.35 8.95
N PRO A 85 -9.13 1.52 9.63
CA PRO A 85 -8.97 2.79 8.93
C PRO A 85 -7.77 2.85 7.97
N ALA A 86 -6.63 2.28 8.37
CA ALA A 86 -5.43 2.25 7.53
C ALA A 86 -5.60 1.35 6.30
N LEU A 87 -6.33 0.24 6.42
CA LEU A 87 -6.68 -0.64 5.30
C LEU A 87 -7.64 0.06 4.32
N GLU A 88 -8.65 0.77 4.82
CA GLU A 88 -9.60 1.53 3.99
C GLU A 88 -8.90 2.62 3.18
N GLU A 89 -8.00 3.38 3.81
CA GLU A 89 -7.23 4.40 3.10
C GLU A 89 -6.28 3.79 2.05
N LEU A 90 -5.70 2.62 2.32
CA LEU A 90 -4.87 1.91 1.35
C LEU A 90 -5.70 1.41 0.16
N HIS A 91 -6.86 0.81 0.44
CA HIS A 91 -7.80 0.34 -0.56
C HIS A 91 -8.24 1.49 -1.49
N ALA A 92 -8.65 2.62 -0.92
CA ALA A 92 -9.03 3.82 -1.68
C ALA A 92 -7.88 4.37 -2.54
N ALA A 93 -6.66 4.46 -1.98
CA ALA A 93 -5.48 4.91 -2.72
C ALA A 93 -5.15 4.00 -3.90
N TRP A 94 -5.30 2.69 -3.75
CA TRP A 94 -4.99 1.72 -4.82
C TRP A 94 -6.06 1.66 -5.90
N ILE A 95 -7.35 1.84 -5.56
CA ILE A 95 -8.42 2.03 -6.55
C ILE A 95 -8.16 3.29 -7.39
N ASP A 96 -7.86 4.42 -6.75
CA ASP A 96 -7.53 5.68 -7.46
C ASP A 96 -6.33 5.49 -8.41
N ARG A 97 -5.31 4.73 -7.99
CA ARG A 97 -4.16 4.40 -8.85
C ARG A 97 -4.54 3.51 -10.03
N GLN A 98 -5.41 2.51 -9.89
CA GLN A 98 -5.81 1.64 -11.00
C GLN A 98 -6.47 2.41 -12.15
N VAL A 99 -7.22 3.48 -11.84
CA VAL A 99 -7.90 4.31 -12.83
C VAL A 99 -6.93 5.27 -13.53
N LYS A 100 -5.85 5.67 -12.87
CA LYS A 100 -4.84 6.58 -13.43
C LYS A 100 -4.03 5.92 -14.53
N THR A 101 -4.02 6.53 -15.72
CA THR A 101 -3.33 6.03 -16.92
C THR A 101 -1.84 5.72 -16.70
N GLY A 102 -1.16 6.50 -15.86
CA GLY A 102 0.24 6.31 -15.52
C GLY A 102 0.54 4.99 -14.79
N TYR A 103 -0.46 4.34 -14.20
CA TYR A 103 -0.28 3.10 -13.42
C TYR A 103 -0.75 1.84 -14.14
N LYS A 104 -1.17 1.94 -15.41
CA LYS A 104 -1.73 0.81 -16.19
C LYS A 104 -0.87 -0.46 -16.14
N ARG A 105 0.46 -0.32 -16.16
CA ARG A 105 1.42 -1.44 -16.05
C ARG A 105 1.28 -2.23 -14.74
N PHE A 106 0.85 -1.56 -13.67
CA PHE A 106 0.70 -2.12 -12.33
C PHE A 106 -0.72 -2.60 -12.03
N ASN A 107 -1.70 -2.45 -12.94
CA ASN A 107 -3.11 -2.79 -12.65
C ASN A 107 -3.30 -4.22 -12.15
N ARG A 108 -2.59 -5.19 -12.74
CA ARG A 108 -2.63 -6.59 -12.27
C ARG A 108 -2.12 -6.73 -10.84
N SER A 109 -1.00 -6.06 -10.51
CA SER A 109 -0.40 -6.10 -9.18
C SER A 109 -1.25 -5.34 -8.15
N LEU A 110 -1.83 -4.20 -8.54
CA LEU A 110 -2.78 -3.45 -7.73
C LEU A 110 -4.02 -4.29 -7.44
N GLN A 111 -4.55 -5.00 -8.45
CA GLN A 111 -5.71 -5.88 -8.24
C GLN A 111 -5.39 -6.99 -7.25
N ALA A 112 -4.27 -7.69 -7.44
CA ALA A 112 -3.83 -8.71 -6.48
C ALA A 112 -3.64 -8.15 -5.06
N GLY A 113 -3.21 -6.89 -4.94
CA GLY A 113 -3.13 -6.18 -3.68
C GLY A 113 -4.50 -5.89 -3.07
N LEU A 114 -5.46 -5.42 -3.86
CA LEU A 114 -6.85 -5.18 -3.43
C LEU A 114 -7.53 -6.48 -3.01
N ASP A 115 -7.35 -7.57 -3.76
CA ASP A 115 -7.87 -8.89 -3.40
C ASP A 115 -7.29 -9.36 -2.06
N LYS A 116 -6.01 -9.04 -1.79
CA LYS A 116 -5.38 -9.34 -0.51
C LYS A 116 -5.95 -8.50 0.65
N ILE A 117 -6.30 -7.23 0.39
CA ILE A 117 -6.96 -6.38 1.38
C ILE A 117 -8.37 -6.93 1.69
N ALA A 118 -9.11 -7.42 0.69
CA ALA A 118 -10.40 -8.07 0.88
C ALA A 118 -10.30 -9.29 1.82
N GLU A 119 -9.27 -10.13 1.65
CA GLU A 119 -9.01 -11.25 2.57
C GLU A 119 -8.75 -10.77 4.01
N TYR A 120 -8.11 -9.60 4.20
CA TYR A 120 -7.95 -9.02 5.53
C TYR A 120 -9.27 -8.52 6.10
N TYR A 121 -10.16 -7.93 5.29
CA TYR A 121 -11.49 -7.57 5.76
C TYR A 121 -12.26 -8.77 6.28
N ASP A 122 -12.29 -9.88 5.53
CA ASP A 122 -12.95 -11.11 5.97
C ASP A 122 -12.42 -11.58 7.34
N LYS A 123 -11.10 -11.56 7.51
CA LYS A 123 -10.44 -11.94 8.78
C LYS A 123 -10.71 -10.98 9.94
N THR A 124 -10.88 -9.69 9.65
CA THR A 124 -11.19 -8.68 10.67
C THR A 124 -12.67 -8.62 11.01
N GLY A 125 -13.55 -8.98 10.08
CA GLY A 125 -15.00 -9.00 10.27
C GLY A 125 -15.46 -10.05 11.27
N ASP A 126 -14.74 -11.18 11.36
CA ASP A 126 -14.98 -12.24 12.35
C ASP A 126 -14.36 -11.94 13.73
N ASN A 127 -13.81 -10.74 13.95
CA ASN A 127 -13.10 -10.37 15.17
C ASN A 127 -13.58 -9.03 15.75
N ASP A 128 -14.44 -9.12 16.77
CA ASP A 128 -15.00 -7.99 17.49
C ASP A 128 -13.94 -7.08 18.16
N ALA A 129 -12.70 -7.55 18.34
CA ALA A 129 -11.63 -6.74 18.94
C ALA A 129 -11.35 -5.45 18.16
N TYR A 130 -11.44 -5.48 16.82
CA TYR A 130 -11.26 -4.28 16.02
C TYR A 130 -12.39 -3.28 16.27
N VAL A 131 -13.65 -3.72 16.22
CA VAL A 131 -14.83 -2.88 16.47
C VAL A 131 -14.81 -2.30 17.89
N PHE A 132 -14.46 -3.13 18.88
CA PHE A 132 -14.35 -2.70 20.27
C PHE A 132 -13.23 -1.67 20.45
N SER A 133 -12.04 -1.91 19.87
CA SER A 133 -10.92 -0.98 19.96
C SER A 133 -11.21 0.37 19.32
N ILE A 134 -11.93 0.38 18.20
CA ILE A 134 -12.39 1.60 17.52
C ILE A 134 -13.40 2.35 18.40
N SER A 135 -14.36 1.63 18.99
CA SER A 135 -15.42 2.22 19.81
C SER A 135 -14.94 2.78 21.16
N THR A 136 -13.88 2.19 21.71
CA THR A 136 -13.30 2.58 23.01
C THR A 136 -12.17 3.60 22.90
N SER A 137 -11.64 3.82 21.69
CA SER A 137 -10.61 4.85 21.46
C SER A 137 -11.23 6.24 21.60
N THR A 138 -10.78 7.00 22.61
CA THR A 138 -11.25 8.35 22.94
C THR A 138 -11.01 9.38 21.83
N ILE A 139 -10.16 9.07 20.85
CA ILE A 139 -9.82 9.93 19.71
C ILE A 139 -10.95 9.98 18.66
N LEU A 140 -11.84 8.98 18.64
CA LEU A 140 -12.92 8.87 17.64
C LEU A 140 -14.27 9.46 18.07
N SER A 141 -14.40 10.03 19.27
CA SER A 141 -15.70 10.51 19.77
C SER A 141 -16.22 11.79 19.08
N ALA A 142 -15.38 12.54 18.36
CA ALA A 142 -15.81 13.79 17.72
C ALA A 142 -15.71 13.83 16.19
N SER A 143 -14.76 13.12 15.54
CA SER A 143 -14.53 13.30 14.09
C SER A 143 -14.88 12.12 13.19
N CYS A 144 -14.88 10.87 13.66
CA CYS A 144 -15.03 9.71 12.79
C CYS A 144 -16.46 9.19 12.66
N VAL A 145 -17.35 9.45 13.63
CA VAL A 145 -18.76 9.07 13.49
C VAL A 145 -19.39 9.77 12.28
N ALA A 146 -18.99 11.01 12.00
CA ALA A 146 -19.43 11.74 10.81
C ALA A 146 -18.92 11.11 9.51
N SER A 147 -17.62 10.78 9.39
CA SER A 147 -17.06 10.21 8.15
C SER A 147 -17.50 8.78 7.88
N ILE A 148 -17.67 7.95 8.91
CA ILE A 148 -18.17 6.57 8.77
C ILE A 148 -19.67 6.59 8.38
N CYS A 149 -20.46 7.53 8.90
CA CYS A 149 -21.85 7.74 8.46
C CYS A 149 -21.93 8.32 7.03
N PHE A 150 -21.06 9.26 6.64
CA PHE A 150 -21.03 9.80 5.28
C PHE A 150 -20.62 8.76 4.23
N LEU A 151 -19.67 7.87 4.55
CA LEU A 151 -19.32 6.75 3.68
C LEU A 151 -20.41 5.67 3.63
N SER A 152 -21.14 5.43 4.72
CA SER A 152 -22.31 4.53 4.71
C SER A 152 -23.48 5.06 3.88
N LEU A 153 -23.72 6.38 3.85
CA LEU A 153 -24.72 6.97 2.96
C LEU A 153 -24.28 6.96 1.49
N GLY A 154 -23.01 7.22 1.20
CA GLY A 154 -22.47 7.21 -0.17
C GLY A 154 -22.28 5.80 -0.77
N ALA A 155 -21.99 4.79 0.05
CA ALA A 155 -21.82 3.40 -0.40
C ALA A 155 -23.15 2.74 -0.81
N ASN A 156 -24.27 3.18 -0.22
CA ASN A 156 -25.59 2.60 -0.51
C ASN A 156 -26.10 2.94 -1.92
N GLU A 157 -25.58 4.01 -2.56
CA GLU A 157 -25.87 4.33 -3.96
C GLU A 157 -24.93 3.64 -4.97
N ALA A 158 -23.75 3.15 -4.55
CA ALA A 158 -22.73 2.66 -5.48
C ALA A 158 -22.42 1.14 -5.39
N TYR A 159 -22.64 0.47 -4.25
CA TYR A 159 -22.11 -0.90 -4.04
C TYR A 159 -23.09 -1.93 -3.44
N GLY A 160 -24.38 -1.62 -3.30
CA GLY A 160 -25.36 -2.56 -2.71
C GLY A 160 -25.19 -2.71 -1.19
N PRO A 161 -26.06 -3.52 -0.52
CA PRO A 161 -26.17 -3.50 0.93
C PRO A 161 -24.88 -3.95 1.62
N LEU A 162 -24.50 -3.20 2.66
CA LEU A 162 -23.36 -3.50 3.52
C LEU A 162 -23.43 -4.93 4.10
N PRO A 163 -22.29 -5.60 4.33
CA PRO A 163 -22.25 -6.90 4.97
C PRO A 163 -22.99 -6.88 6.31
N ALA A 164 -23.81 -7.90 6.58
CA ALA A 164 -24.69 -7.98 7.75
C ALA A 164 -23.97 -7.81 9.11
N ALA A 165 -22.66 -8.08 9.17
CA ALA A 165 -21.82 -7.86 10.34
C ALA A 165 -21.70 -6.37 10.72
N LEU A 166 -21.61 -5.48 9.74
CA LEU A 166 -21.52 -4.03 9.97
C LEU A 166 -22.87 -3.44 10.41
N VAL A 167 -23.97 -3.98 9.87
CA VAL A 167 -25.35 -3.60 10.24
C VAL A 167 -25.66 -4.02 11.68
N LYS A 168 -25.21 -5.20 12.11
CA LYS A 168 -25.37 -5.67 13.50
C LYS A 168 -24.65 -4.78 14.52
N GLY A 169 -23.46 -4.27 14.19
CA GLY A 169 -22.72 -3.35 15.06
C GLY A 169 -23.42 -2.00 15.27
N ILE A 170 -24.19 -1.54 14.27
CA ILE A 170 -24.98 -0.30 14.34
C ILE A 170 -26.33 -0.55 15.03
N ALA A 171 -26.98 -1.69 14.77
CA ALA A 171 -28.28 -2.05 15.34
C ALA A 171 -28.25 -2.33 16.86
N MET A 172 -27.09 -2.63 17.44
CA MET A 172 -26.93 -2.74 18.91
C MET A 172 -26.87 -1.38 19.63
N ARG A 173 -27.13 -0.27 18.92
CA ARG A 173 -27.39 1.06 19.50
C ARG A 173 -28.88 1.48 19.43
N GLY A 174 -29.78 0.51 19.57
CA GLY A 174 -31.21 0.74 19.83
C GLY A 174 -31.57 0.20 21.21
#